data_AF-A0A7C1G483-F1
#
_entry.id   AF-A0A7C1G483-F1
#
_cell.length_a   1.000
_cell.length_b   1.000
_cell.length_c   1.000
_cell.angle_alpha   90.00
_cell.angle_beta   90.00
_cell.angle_gamma   90.00
#
_symmetry.space_group_name_H-M   'P 1'
#
loop_
_entity.id
_entity.type
_entity.pdbx_description
1 polymer ?
#
loop_
_entity_poly.entity_id
_entity_poly.type
_entity_poly.pdbx_seq_one_letter_code
_entity_poly.pdbx_strand_id
1 'polypeptide(L)'
;MKWNFIFLLGLVLLFPGCRNAEKPEKKPPTPPPAIQTRLHGCRRCHRDIRPGRNHNFACTKCHAGNPDGASEKEAHAGLLARPAHPDSMARTCGRCHQQQVENIRASLHFSLSKAVNLVRKHFGARDTLKNLTEIPVVLHPATKLQLADDMLRRRCLRCHVYSSGDDYAYTRRGTGCAACHMAFAGGKLLSHTMIRAPGDQQCLSCHYANTVGADYYGRFEQDFGSEYRTPFTTSQPYTRPYGVEYHNLVPDIHQQRGLSCIDCHSGPELMTAD
;
A
#
# COMPACT_ATOMS: atom_id res chain seq x y z
N MET A 1 32.37 19.49 -74.54
CA MET A 1 33.84 19.56 -74.60
C MET A 1 34.37 19.50 -73.16
N LYS A 2 35.10 18.42 -72.85
CA LYS A 2 35.99 18.04 -71.73
C LYS A 2 36.19 18.94 -70.48
N TRP A 3 35.97 18.33 -69.30
CA TRP A 3 36.76 18.26 -68.03
C TRP A 3 38.00 19.18 -67.80
N ASN A 4 38.18 19.80 -66.61
CA ASN A 4 38.84 19.24 -65.39
C ASN A 4 39.24 20.30 -64.31
N PHE A 5 39.05 19.92 -63.03
CA PHE A 5 39.82 20.13 -61.77
C PHE A 5 41.03 21.11 -61.71
N ILE A 6 41.18 21.89 -60.62
CA ILE A 6 42.34 21.90 -59.66
C ILE A 6 42.35 23.11 -58.67
N PHE A 7 42.40 22.74 -57.37
CA PHE A 7 43.04 23.31 -56.16
C PHE A 7 43.06 24.81 -55.77
N LEU A 8 42.53 25.04 -54.56
CA LEU A 8 42.88 26.06 -53.57
C LEU A 8 44.33 25.95 -53.07
N LEU A 9 45.04 27.08 -52.91
CA LEU A 9 45.98 27.29 -51.79
C LEU A 9 46.45 28.76 -51.64
N GLY A 10 46.38 29.27 -50.40
CA GLY A 10 47.44 30.08 -49.79
C GLY A 10 47.30 31.62 -49.76
N LEU A 11 46.95 32.17 -48.58
CA LEU A 11 47.87 33.01 -47.77
C LEU A 11 47.21 33.36 -46.42
N VAL A 12 47.72 32.82 -45.32
CA VAL A 12 47.37 33.23 -43.94
C VAL A 12 48.59 33.91 -43.33
N LEU A 13 48.37 35.14 -42.84
CA LEU A 13 49.35 36.02 -42.21
C LEU A 13 49.86 35.45 -40.87
N LEU A 14 51.19 35.43 -40.73
CA LEU A 14 51.92 35.07 -39.51
C LEU A 14 52.03 36.29 -38.59
N PHE A 15 51.43 36.24 -37.40
CA PHE A 15 51.79 37.08 -36.24
C PHE A 15 52.58 36.23 -35.24
N PRO A 16 53.74 36.70 -34.73
CA PRO A 16 54.59 35.93 -33.84
C PRO A 16 54.01 35.83 -32.42
N GLY A 17 54.08 34.62 -31.87
CA GLY A 17 53.44 34.24 -30.61
C GLY A 17 54.06 34.84 -29.35
N CYS A 18 53.17 35.23 -28.42
CA CYS A 18 53.46 35.30 -27.00
C CYS A 18 53.16 33.93 -26.38
N ARG A 19 54.22 33.21 -26.03
CA ARG A 19 54.18 31.87 -25.42
C ARG A 19 53.90 32.02 -23.92
N ASN A 20 52.63 31.94 -23.52
CA ASN A 20 52.29 31.71 -22.12
C ASN A 20 52.58 30.24 -21.80
N ALA A 21 53.46 29.99 -20.84
CA ALA A 21 53.74 28.66 -20.34
C ALA A 21 52.48 28.09 -19.65
N GLU A 22 51.88 27.06 -20.23
CA GLU A 22 50.83 26.28 -19.59
C GLU A 22 51.39 25.65 -18.32
N LYS A 23 50.78 25.98 -17.17
CA LYS A 23 51.01 25.26 -15.92
C LYS A 23 50.44 23.85 -16.06
N PRO A 24 51.11 22.81 -15.54
CA PRO A 24 50.58 21.44 -15.59
C PRO A 24 49.23 21.41 -14.87
N GLU A 25 48.18 21.07 -15.60
CA GLU A 25 46.85 20.85 -15.06
C GLU A 25 46.92 19.64 -14.13
N LYS A 26 46.81 19.88 -12.82
CA LYS A 26 46.75 18.82 -11.82
C LYS A 26 45.48 18.02 -12.07
N LYS A 27 45.66 16.75 -12.45
CA LYS A 27 44.58 15.76 -12.56
C LYS A 27 43.70 15.85 -11.30
N PRO A 28 42.37 16.02 -11.43
CA PRO A 28 41.47 16.03 -10.27
C PRO A 28 41.71 14.77 -9.44
N PRO A 29 41.78 14.86 -8.10
CA PRO A 29 41.91 13.67 -7.28
C PRO A 29 40.76 12.73 -7.59
N THR A 30 41.10 11.47 -7.85
CA THR A 30 40.13 10.39 -8.04
C THR A 30 39.17 10.42 -6.85
N PRO A 31 37.84 10.44 -7.07
CA PRO A 31 36.90 10.40 -5.97
C PRO A 31 37.22 9.16 -5.12
N PRO A 32 37.26 9.28 -3.78
CA PRO A 32 37.52 8.14 -2.92
C PRO A 32 36.54 7.01 -3.28
N PRO A 33 36.97 5.75 -3.29
CA PRO A 33 36.06 4.64 -3.52
C PRO A 33 34.87 4.81 -2.58
N ALA A 34 33.65 4.80 -3.14
CA ALA A 34 32.44 4.93 -2.37
C ALA A 34 32.54 3.96 -1.19
N ILE A 35 32.46 4.48 0.03
CA ILE A 35 32.41 3.65 1.23
C ILE A 35 31.16 2.79 1.06
N GLN A 36 31.35 1.55 0.60
CA GLN A 36 30.29 0.56 0.60
C GLN A 36 30.07 0.23 2.07
N THR A 37 29.17 0.96 2.71
CA THR A 37 28.65 0.59 4.03
C THR A 37 28.20 -0.86 3.92
N ARG A 38 28.93 -1.78 4.56
CA ARG A 38 28.54 -3.18 4.61
C ARG A 38 27.18 -3.25 5.29
N LEU A 39 26.14 -3.58 4.52
CA LEU A 39 24.81 -3.74 5.05
C LEU A 39 24.77 -5.06 5.84
N HIS A 40 24.30 -4.98 7.08
CA HIS A 40 24.18 -6.13 7.97
C HIS A 40 22.72 -6.60 8.08
N GLY A 41 22.58 -7.88 8.43
CA GLY A 41 21.30 -8.55 8.61
C GLY A 41 20.35 -8.44 7.42
N CYS A 42 19.07 -8.18 7.69
CA CYS A 42 17.99 -8.14 6.68
C CYS A 42 18.29 -7.17 5.52
N ARG A 43 19.01 -6.07 5.77
CA ARG A 43 19.33 -5.05 4.76
C ARG A 43 20.33 -5.53 3.71
N ARG A 44 21.01 -6.66 3.92
CA ARG A 44 21.90 -7.27 2.92
C ARG A 44 21.14 -7.60 1.62
N CYS A 45 19.90 -8.10 1.77
CA CYS A 45 18.99 -8.41 0.67
C CYS A 45 17.93 -7.31 0.47
N HIS A 46 17.39 -6.72 1.55
CA HIS A 46 16.38 -5.66 1.50
C HIS A 46 17.01 -4.25 1.51
N ARG A 47 17.89 -3.97 0.53
CA ARG A 47 18.76 -2.78 0.53
C ARG A 47 17.99 -1.46 0.48
N ASP A 48 16.90 -1.44 -0.27
CA ASP A 48 16.12 -0.22 -0.53
C ASP A 48 15.02 0.01 0.52
N ILE A 49 14.83 -0.94 1.44
CA ILE A 49 13.80 -0.83 2.47
C ILE A 49 14.32 0.02 3.63
N ARG A 50 13.64 1.14 3.87
CA ARG A 50 13.93 2.03 4.99
C ARG A 50 12.65 2.27 5.79
N PRO A 51 12.62 1.91 7.08
CA PRO A 51 11.54 2.30 7.97
C PRO A 51 11.48 3.82 8.12
N GLY A 52 10.28 4.33 8.39
CA GLY A 52 10.10 5.74 8.73
C GLY A 52 10.83 6.13 10.01
N ARG A 53 11.11 7.43 10.19
CA ARG A 53 11.86 7.99 11.34
C ARG A 53 11.38 7.47 12.70
N ASN A 54 10.07 7.44 12.92
CA ASN A 54 9.46 7.05 14.20
C ASN A 54 9.44 5.53 14.45
N HIS A 55 9.76 4.73 13.43
CA HIS A 55 9.84 3.27 13.49
C HIS A 55 11.22 2.77 13.03
N ASN A 56 12.26 3.59 13.19
CA ASN A 56 13.62 3.27 12.79
C ASN A 56 14.29 2.31 13.79
N PHE A 57 13.77 1.10 13.88
CA PHE A 57 14.29 0.01 14.70
C PHE A 57 14.80 -1.14 13.81
N ALA A 58 15.40 -2.17 14.41
CA ALA A 58 15.73 -3.40 13.68
C ALA A 58 14.47 -4.05 13.09
N CYS A 59 14.57 -4.58 11.86
CA CYS A 59 13.44 -5.19 11.14
C CYS A 59 12.75 -6.29 11.95
N THR A 60 13.54 -7.04 12.73
CA THR A 60 13.12 -8.14 13.60
C THR A 60 12.19 -7.70 14.72
N LYS A 61 12.17 -6.40 15.10
CA LYS A 61 11.23 -5.89 16.11
C LYS A 61 9.77 -6.01 15.68
N CYS A 62 9.50 -5.89 14.38
CA CYS A 62 8.16 -6.06 13.82
C CYS A 62 8.03 -7.43 13.15
N HIS A 63 8.98 -7.75 12.27
CA HIS A 63 8.90 -8.92 11.40
C HIS A 63 9.48 -10.20 12.02
N ALA A 64 10.08 -10.17 13.21
CA ALA A 64 10.81 -11.32 13.76
C ALA A 64 11.84 -11.87 12.75
N GLY A 65 12.02 -13.20 12.67
CA GLY A 65 13.03 -13.82 11.82
C GLY A 65 14.42 -13.84 12.46
N ASN A 66 15.38 -14.41 11.73
CA ASN A 66 16.78 -14.51 12.12
C ASN A 66 17.63 -13.50 11.31
N PRO A 67 18.13 -12.41 11.92
CA PRO A 67 18.91 -11.43 11.19
C PRO A 67 20.25 -11.99 10.70
N ASP A 68 20.77 -13.05 11.31
CA ASP A 68 22.09 -13.61 11.01
C ASP A 68 22.05 -14.79 10.03
N GLY A 69 20.85 -15.15 9.55
CA GLY A 69 20.67 -16.24 8.58
C GLY A 69 21.45 -16.00 7.28
N ALA A 70 22.20 -17.01 6.83
CA ALA A 70 23.02 -16.90 5.64
C ALA A 70 22.17 -17.01 4.36
N SER A 71 21.10 -17.82 4.41
CA SER A 71 20.13 -18.02 3.33
C SER A 71 18.77 -17.38 3.62
N GLU A 72 17.94 -17.22 2.58
CA GLU A 72 16.56 -16.75 2.73
C GLU A 72 15.77 -17.64 3.72
N LYS A 73 15.90 -18.96 3.59
CA LYS A 73 15.21 -19.92 4.46
C LYS A 73 15.59 -19.75 5.93
N GLU A 74 16.89 -19.60 6.21
CA GLU A 74 17.37 -19.39 7.57
C GLU A 74 16.96 -18.03 8.12
N ALA A 75 17.10 -16.96 7.32
CA ALA A 75 16.79 -15.61 7.75
C ALA A 75 15.28 -15.40 7.98
N HIS A 76 14.44 -16.04 7.16
CA HIS A 76 12.98 -15.98 7.26
C HIS A 76 12.41 -17.02 8.23
N ALA A 77 13.23 -17.84 8.89
CA ALA A 77 12.76 -18.78 9.91
C ALA A 77 12.07 -18.02 11.06
N GLY A 78 10.77 -18.24 11.25
CA GLY A 78 9.96 -17.52 12.25
C GLY A 78 9.57 -16.09 11.87
N LEU A 79 9.71 -15.70 10.59
CA LEU A 79 9.32 -14.37 10.09
C LEU A 79 7.80 -14.16 10.17
N LEU A 80 7.41 -12.97 10.63
CA LEU A 80 6.06 -12.43 10.55
C LEU A 80 5.95 -11.54 9.30
N ALA A 81 5.40 -12.11 8.22
CA ALA A 81 5.23 -11.39 6.96
C ALA A 81 4.30 -10.17 7.08
N ARG A 82 3.27 -10.25 7.93
CA ARG A 82 2.24 -9.20 8.12
C ARG A 82 2.17 -8.77 9.59
N PRO A 83 3.16 -8.03 10.11
CA PRO A 83 3.25 -7.75 11.55
C PRO A 83 2.14 -6.84 12.07
N ALA A 84 1.52 -6.03 11.19
CA ALA A 84 0.37 -5.20 11.53
C ALA A 84 -0.98 -5.94 11.45
N HIS A 85 -0.99 -7.21 11.00
CA HIS A 85 -2.21 -8.00 10.88
C HIS A 85 -2.86 -8.19 12.26
N PRO A 86 -4.20 -8.16 12.36
CA PRO A 86 -4.98 -8.42 13.57
C PRO A 86 -4.43 -9.51 14.51
N ASP A 87 -4.06 -10.67 13.96
CA ASP A 87 -3.53 -11.84 14.69
C ASP A 87 -2.18 -11.59 15.36
N SER A 88 -1.46 -10.56 14.93
CA SER A 88 -0.10 -10.27 15.37
C SER A 88 0.10 -8.86 15.93
N MET A 89 -0.81 -7.92 15.65
CA MET A 89 -0.62 -6.51 15.99
C MET A 89 -0.48 -6.27 17.50
N ALA A 90 -1.10 -7.10 18.35
CA ALA A 90 -0.93 -6.99 19.80
C ALA A 90 0.49 -7.33 20.25
N ARG A 91 1.10 -8.37 19.69
CA ARG A 91 2.48 -8.75 20.03
C ARG A 91 3.55 -7.90 19.34
N THR A 92 3.20 -7.16 18.29
CA THR A 92 4.14 -6.30 17.53
C THR A 92 3.94 -4.82 17.91
N CYS A 93 2.80 -4.25 17.53
CA CYS A 93 2.44 -2.85 17.72
C CYS A 93 2.08 -2.57 19.18
N GLY A 94 1.36 -3.49 19.82
CA GLY A 94 0.86 -3.34 21.20
C GLY A 94 1.95 -3.24 22.26
N ARG A 95 3.20 -3.63 21.96
CA ARG A 95 4.35 -3.42 22.86
C ARG A 95 4.68 -1.95 23.11
N CYS A 96 4.28 -1.07 22.20
CA CYS A 96 4.50 0.38 22.29
C CYS A 96 3.20 1.18 22.17
N HIS A 97 2.18 0.61 21.54
CA HIS A 97 0.89 1.23 21.25
C HIS A 97 -0.26 0.39 21.82
N GLN A 98 -0.15 0.01 23.10
CA GLN A 98 -1.11 -0.88 23.76
C GLN A 98 -2.53 -0.32 23.69
N GLN A 99 -2.72 0.94 24.11
CA GLN A 99 -4.02 1.59 24.09
C GLN A 99 -4.62 1.63 22.70
N GLN A 100 -3.82 1.95 21.67
CA GLN A 100 -4.31 2.00 20.29
C GLN A 100 -4.76 0.61 19.80
N VAL A 101 -4.04 -0.45 20.19
CA VAL A 101 -4.40 -1.83 19.85
C VAL A 101 -5.66 -2.29 20.58
N GLU A 102 -5.81 -1.92 21.86
CA GLU A 102 -7.01 -2.25 22.65
C GLU A 102 -8.24 -1.55 22.08
N ASN A 103 -8.10 -0.25 21.80
CA ASN A 103 -9.15 0.55 21.19
C ASN A 103 -9.59 -0.09 19.86
N ILE A 104 -8.68 -0.21 18.88
CA ILE A 104 -9.06 -0.63 17.51
C ILE A 104 -9.77 -1.99 17.50
N ARG A 105 -9.46 -2.89 18.44
CA ARG A 105 -10.12 -4.20 18.57
C ARG A 105 -11.61 -4.10 18.91
N ALA A 106 -12.02 -3.04 19.59
CA ALA A 106 -13.41 -2.75 19.90
C ALA A 106 -14.16 -2.05 18.75
N SER A 107 -13.42 -1.41 17.83
CA SER A 107 -14.01 -0.64 16.72
C SER A 107 -14.85 -1.49 15.77
N LEU A 108 -15.76 -0.82 15.04
CA LEU A 108 -16.55 -1.46 14.00
C LEU A 108 -15.71 -1.91 12.82
N HIS A 109 -14.66 -1.17 12.45
CA HIS A 109 -13.70 -1.52 11.39
C HIS A 109 -12.90 -2.80 11.68
N PHE A 110 -12.95 -3.31 12.91
CA PHE A 110 -12.20 -4.48 13.34
C PHE A 110 -13.08 -5.65 13.80
N SER A 111 -14.14 -5.37 14.55
CA SER A 111 -14.95 -6.44 15.11
C SER A 111 -16.09 -6.84 14.18
N LEU A 112 -16.80 -5.84 13.61
CA LEU A 112 -18.05 -5.98 12.87
C LEU A 112 -19.02 -7.02 13.49
N SER A 113 -18.90 -7.24 14.81
CA SER A 113 -19.29 -8.50 15.46
C SER A 113 -20.80 -8.66 15.51
N LYS A 114 -21.52 -7.56 15.71
CA LYS A 114 -22.99 -7.54 15.69
C LYS A 114 -23.54 -7.98 14.34
N ALA A 115 -23.07 -7.38 13.24
CA ALA A 115 -23.55 -7.68 11.90
C ALA A 115 -23.21 -9.13 11.49
N VAL A 116 -21.98 -9.58 11.77
CA VAL A 116 -21.58 -10.96 11.47
C VAL A 116 -22.39 -11.97 12.27
N ASN A 117 -22.54 -11.78 13.59
CA ASN A 117 -23.30 -12.72 14.40
C ASN A 117 -24.79 -12.69 14.08
N LEU A 118 -25.36 -11.55 13.67
CA LEU A 118 -26.74 -11.48 13.19
C LEU A 118 -26.96 -12.37 11.96
N VAL A 119 -26.07 -12.26 10.95
CA VAL A 119 -26.11 -13.12 9.77
C VAL A 119 -25.96 -14.59 10.18
N ARG A 120 -24.93 -14.93 10.96
CA ARG A 120 -24.68 -16.31 11.38
C ARG A 120 -25.85 -16.91 12.16
N LYS A 121 -26.48 -16.16 13.07
CA LYS A 121 -27.65 -16.59 13.85
C LYS A 121 -28.83 -16.91 12.95
N HIS A 122 -29.08 -16.08 11.93
CA HIS A 122 -30.11 -16.36 10.94
C HIS A 122 -29.89 -17.70 10.21
N PHE A 123 -28.63 -18.05 9.96
CA PHE A 123 -28.25 -19.32 9.33
C PHE A 123 -27.99 -20.47 10.32
N GLY A 124 -28.42 -20.34 11.58
CA GLY A 124 -28.44 -21.43 12.56
C GLY A 124 -27.26 -21.50 13.52
N ALA A 125 -26.42 -20.47 13.59
CA ALA A 125 -25.40 -20.38 14.65
C ALA A 125 -26.04 -20.26 16.03
N ARG A 126 -25.55 -21.05 16.99
CA ARG A 126 -25.93 -20.97 18.41
C ARG A 126 -24.99 -20.07 19.20
N ASP A 127 -23.70 -20.10 18.85
CA ASP A 127 -22.66 -19.36 19.55
C ASP A 127 -22.37 -18.02 18.87
N THR A 128 -22.06 -17.02 19.71
CA THR A 128 -21.63 -15.69 19.28
C THR A 128 -20.11 -15.66 19.20
N LEU A 129 -19.56 -15.25 18.05
CA LEU A 129 -18.13 -15.03 17.88
C LEU A 129 -17.75 -13.68 18.45
N LYS A 130 -16.57 -13.62 19.07
CA LYS A 130 -16.01 -12.38 19.60
C LYS A 130 -15.22 -11.62 18.54
N ASN A 131 -14.64 -12.33 17.59
CA ASN A 131 -13.83 -11.76 16.51
C ASN A 131 -14.07 -12.48 15.18
N LEU A 132 -13.68 -11.82 14.10
CA LEU A 132 -13.90 -12.32 12.74
C LEU A 132 -12.98 -13.48 12.37
N THR A 133 -11.83 -13.62 13.04
CA THR A 133 -10.92 -14.75 12.87
C THR A 133 -11.45 -16.07 13.40
N GLU A 134 -12.45 -16.04 14.29
CA GLU A 134 -13.13 -17.23 14.78
C GLU A 134 -14.13 -17.81 13.76
N ILE A 135 -14.38 -17.13 12.63
CA ILE A 135 -15.27 -17.67 11.59
C ILE A 135 -14.63 -18.94 11.00
N PRO A 136 -15.30 -20.11 11.10
CA PRO A 136 -14.74 -21.36 10.62
C PRO A 136 -14.37 -21.35 9.13
N VAL A 137 -13.23 -21.97 8.81
CA VAL A 137 -12.81 -22.23 7.44
C VAL A 137 -13.09 -23.70 7.13
N VAL A 138 -14.05 -23.95 6.25
CA VAL A 138 -14.42 -25.29 5.78
C VAL A 138 -14.24 -25.32 4.27
N LEU A 139 -13.42 -26.26 3.78
CA LEU A 139 -13.07 -26.35 2.36
C LEU A 139 -14.28 -26.70 1.48
N HIS A 140 -15.14 -27.59 1.98
CA HIS A 140 -16.36 -28.03 1.32
C HIS A 140 -17.57 -27.79 2.24
N PRO A 141 -18.15 -26.57 2.23
CA PRO A 141 -19.33 -26.25 3.02
C PRO A 141 -20.52 -27.14 2.64
N ALA A 142 -21.13 -27.78 3.64
CA ALA A 142 -22.28 -28.69 3.44
C ALA A 142 -23.54 -28.22 4.17
N THR A 143 -23.42 -27.37 5.20
CA THR A 143 -24.56 -26.85 5.96
C THR A 143 -24.85 -25.39 5.62
N LYS A 144 -26.08 -24.92 5.90
CA LYS A 144 -26.47 -23.50 5.72
C LYS A 144 -25.52 -22.55 6.44
N LEU A 145 -25.13 -22.88 7.68
CA LEU A 145 -24.17 -22.08 8.45
C LEU A 145 -22.79 -22.07 7.81
N GLN A 146 -22.28 -23.22 7.34
CA GLN A 146 -20.98 -23.28 6.68
C GLN A 146 -20.96 -22.48 5.36
N LEU A 147 -22.05 -22.50 4.60
CA LEU A 147 -22.20 -21.68 3.40
C LEU A 147 -22.22 -20.19 3.73
N ALA A 148 -22.94 -19.80 4.79
CA ALA A 148 -22.97 -18.41 5.26
C ALA A 148 -21.59 -17.95 5.75
N ASP A 149 -20.88 -18.78 6.51
CA ASP A 149 -19.51 -18.49 6.98
C ASP A 149 -18.53 -18.35 5.80
N ASP A 150 -18.64 -19.18 4.76
CA ASP A 150 -17.83 -19.04 3.54
C ASP A 150 -18.18 -17.79 2.73
N MET A 151 -19.47 -17.47 2.58
CA MET A 151 -19.94 -16.24 1.96
C MET A 151 -19.41 -15.00 2.70
N LEU A 152 -19.50 -14.97 4.03
CA LEU A 152 -18.97 -13.86 4.84
C LEU A 152 -17.48 -13.66 4.56
N ARG A 153 -16.67 -14.73 4.61
CA ARG A 153 -15.22 -14.66 4.34
C ARG A 153 -14.90 -14.18 2.92
N ARG A 154 -15.58 -14.72 1.90
CA ARG A 154 -15.22 -14.48 0.48
C ARG A 154 -15.87 -13.24 -0.12
N ARG A 155 -17.02 -12.79 0.39
CA ARG A 155 -17.78 -11.68 -0.19
C ARG A 155 -17.79 -10.45 0.69
N CYS A 156 -18.02 -10.61 1.99
CA CYS A 156 -18.23 -9.48 2.89
C CYS A 156 -16.91 -8.99 3.51
N LEU A 157 -16.07 -9.91 3.97
CA LEU A 157 -14.85 -9.60 4.71
C LEU A 157 -13.65 -9.25 3.82
N ARG A 158 -13.85 -9.14 2.50
CA ARG A 158 -12.82 -8.66 1.55
C ARG A 158 -12.38 -7.21 1.83
N CYS A 159 -13.31 -6.38 2.33
CA CYS A 159 -13.07 -4.98 2.70
C CYS A 159 -12.48 -4.87 4.11
N HIS A 160 -12.58 -5.93 4.90
CA HIS A 160 -12.22 -5.88 6.30
C HIS A 160 -10.69 -5.86 6.49
N VAL A 161 -10.19 -5.27 7.58
CA VAL A 161 -8.75 -5.02 7.81
C VAL A 161 -7.89 -6.29 7.97
N TYR A 162 -8.50 -7.47 7.89
CA TYR A 162 -7.82 -8.77 7.89
C TYR A 162 -7.40 -9.19 6.47
N SER A 163 -8.01 -8.57 5.46
CA SER A 163 -7.73 -8.78 4.04
C SER A 163 -6.85 -7.65 3.50
N SER A 164 -5.97 -7.99 2.55
CA SER A 164 -5.17 -7.03 1.79
C SER A 164 -5.94 -6.41 0.62
N GLY A 165 -7.25 -6.67 0.51
CA GLY A 165 -8.10 -6.21 -0.58
C GLY A 165 -7.98 -7.03 -1.86
N ASP A 166 -8.91 -6.77 -2.77
CA ASP A 166 -8.94 -7.33 -4.12
C ASP A 166 -7.73 -6.86 -4.95
N ASP A 167 -7.46 -7.52 -6.07
CA ASP A 167 -6.26 -7.26 -6.91
C ASP A 167 -6.44 -6.09 -7.89
N TYR A 168 -7.13 -5.04 -7.45
CA TYR A 168 -7.23 -3.79 -8.18
C TYR A 168 -6.22 -2.77 -7.66
N ALA A 169 -5.80 -1.87 -8.54
CA ALA A 169 -4.71 -0.93 -8.29
C ALA A 169 -4.88 -0.11 -7.00
N TYR A 170 -6.11 0.27 -6.65
CA TYR A 170 -6.42 1.14 -5.50
C TYR A 170 -7.15 0.42 -4.35
N THR A 171 -7.48 -0.87 -4.49
CA THR A 171 -8.07 -1.65 -3.39
C THR A 171 -7.01 -2.34 -2.55
N ARG A 172 -5.86 -2.66 -3.14
CA ARG A 172 -4.77 -3.35 -2.46
C ARG A 172 -4.18 -2.49 -1.34
N ARG A 173 -4.03 -3.07 -0.15
CA ARG A 173 -3.58 -2.38 1.07
C ARG A 173 -2.94 -3.34 2.07
N GLY A 174 -2.38 -2.78 3.14
CA GLY A 174 -1.90 -3.55 4.29
C GLY A 174 -3.05 -4.12 5.12
N THR A 175 -2.72 -4.87 6.17
CA THR A 175 -3.71 -5.42 7.11
C THR A 175 -3.55 -4.82 8.50
N GLY A 176 -4.65 -4.76 9.25
CA GLY A 176 -4.76 -4.15 10.58
C GLY A 176 -4.26 -2.71 10.56
N CYS A 177 -3.26 -2.39 11.38
CA CYS A 177 -2.73 -1.03 11.48
C CYS A 177 -2.20 -0.52 10.12
N ALA A 178 -1.61 -1.41 9.31
CA ALA A 178 -1.05 -1.05 8.01
C ALA A 178 -2.12 -0.81 6.94
N ALA A 179 -3.39 -1.16 7.16
CA ALA A 179 -4.46 -0.83 6.22
C ALA A 179 -4.66 0.70 6.11
N CYS A 180 -4.51 1.41 7.23
CA CYS A 180 -4.63 2.87 7.29
C CYS A 180 -3.27 3.57 7.36
N HIS A 181 -2.27 2.95 7.99
CA HIS A 181 -0.99 3.60 8.26
C HIS A 181 0.10 3.27 7.24
N MET A 182 -0.18 2.58 6.14
CA MET A 182 0.78 2.41 5.04
C MET A 182 0.19 2.86 3.71
N ALA A 183 1.01 3.55 2.91
CA ALA A 183 0.60 4.05 1.62
C ALA A 183 0.88 3.02 0.52
N PHE A 184 -0.11 2.81 -0.36
CA PHE A 184 -0.03 1.93 -1.51
C PHE A 184 -0.35 2.71 -2.78
N ALA A 185 0.27 2.35 -3.90
CA ALA A 185 -0.14 2.80 -5.22
C ALA A 185 0.04 1.68 -6.23
N GLY A 186 -0.92 1.51 -7.14
CA GLY A 186 -0.84 0.49 -8.19
C GLY A 186 -0.66 -0.93 -7.62
N GLY A 187 -1.32 -1.24 -6.51
CA GLY A 187 -1.20 -2.54 -5.86
C GLY A 187 0.04 -2.73 -4.97
N LYS A 188 0.95 -1.76 -4.90
CA LYS A 188 2.28 -1.92 -4.28
C LYS A 188 2.47 -0.98 -3.10
N LEU A 189 3.15 -1.48 -2.05
CA LEU A 189 3.57 -0.65 -0.92
C LEU A 189 4.57 0.41 -1.39
N LEU A 190 4.28 1.67 -1.13
CA LEU A 190 5.13 2.78 -1.56
C LEU A 190 6.38 2.94 -0.69
N SER A 191 6.25 2.73 0.62
CA SER A 191 7.36 2.85 1.55
C SER A 191 7.09 2.06 2.84
N HIS A 192 8.15 1.82 3.62
CA HIS A 192 8.04 1.27 4.98
C HIS A 192 7.84 2.36 6.04
N THR A 193 7.29 3.52 5.66
CA THR A 193 6.93 4.59 6.60
C THR A 193 5.48 4.40 7.04
N MET A 194 5.27 4.41 8.36
CA MET A 194 3.94 4.48 8.93
C MET A 194 3.43 5.93 8.84
N ILE A 195 2.40 6.18 8.05
CA ILE A 195 1.80 7.52 7.90
C ILE A 195 1.02 7.86 9.18
N ARG A 196 1.30 9.04 9.75
CA ARG A 196 0.66 9.49 11.01
C ARG A 196 -0.82 9.79 10.79
N ALA A 197 -1.12 10.50 9.71
CA ALA A 197 -2.46 10.90 9.31
C ALA A 197 -2.77 10.22 7.97
N PRO A 198 -3.68 9.22 7.94
CA PRO A 198 -4.14 8.63 6.69
C PRO A 198 -4.83 9.69 5.81
N GLY A 199 -4.58 9.66 4.52
CA GLY A 199 -5.36 10.41 3.55
C GLY A 199 -6.55 9.59 3.04
N ASP A 200 -7.40 10.23 2.26
CA ASP A 200 -8.65 9.63 1.77
C ASP A 200 -8.43 8.37 0.93
N GLN A 201 -7.29 8.23 0.26
CA GLN A 201 -6.99 7.01 -0.49
C GLN A 201 -6.96 5.76 0.38
N GLN A 202 -6.56 5.87 1.65
CA GLN A 202 -6.61 4.73 2.57
C GLN A 202 -8.05 4.33 2.85
N CYS A 203 -8.95 5.29 3.06
CA CYS A 203 -10.39 5.06 3.27
C CYS A 203 -11.03 4.46 2.01
N LEU A 204 -10.75 5.06 0.86
CA LEU A 204 -11.27 4.63 -0.45
C LEU A 204 -10.76 3.24 -0.86
N SER A 205 -9.69 2.70 -0.27
CA SER A 205 -9.26 1.33 -0.55
C SER A 205 -10.28 0.26 -0.12
N CYS A 206 -11.20 0.62 0.80
CA CYS A 206 -12.35 -0.18 1.22
C CYS A 206 -13.69 0.46 0.80
N HIS A 207 -13.81 1.77 0.97
CA HIS A 207 -15.03 2.54 0.71
C HIS A 207 -15.08 3.08 -0.74
N TYR A 208 -14.70 2.24 -1.71
CA TYR A 208 -14.72 2.60 -3.13
C TYR A 208 -16.03 2.28 -3.84
N ALA A 209 -16.82 1.35 -3.29
CA ALA A 209 -18.16 1.07 -3.76
C ALA A 209 -19.14 2.12 -3.21
N ASN A 210 -20.38 2.11 -3.70
CA ASN A 210 -21.45 3.00 -3.24
C ASN A 210 -21.51 3.06 -1.71
N THR A 211 -21.90 4.22 -1.16
CA THR A 211 -21.88 4.62 0.26
C THR A 211 -20.51 5.00 0.85
N VAL A 212 -20.56 5.93 1.81
CA VAL A 212 -19.41 6.47 2.55
C VAL A 212 -18.42 7.19 1.64
N GLY A 213 -17.48 6.48 1.03
CA GLY A 213 -16.36 7.08 0.31
C GLY A 213 -16.69 7.44 -1.12
N ALA A 214 -17.37 6.55 -1.87
CA ALA A 214 -17.79 6.84 -3.24
C ALA A 214 -18.74 8.05 -3.26
N ASP A 215 -19.78 8.04 -2.41
CA ASP A 215 -20.74 9.13 -2.29
C ASP A 215 -20.07 10.46 -1.92
N TYR A 216 -19.15 10.45 -0.93
CA TYR A 216 -18.41 11.65 -0.51
C TYR A 216 -17.61 12.26 -1.67
N TYR A 217 -17.06 11.40 -2.53
CA TYR A 217 -16.32 11.81 -3.72
C TYR A 217 -17.19 12.01 -4.97
N GLY A 218 -18.52 11.92 -4.86
CA GLY A 218 -19.43 12.08 -5.98
C GLY A 218 -19.24 10.98 -7.01
N ARG A 219 -19.17 9.72 -6.60
CA ARG A 219 -19.01 8.56 -7.48
C ARG A 219 -20.17 7.60 -7.29
N PHE A 220 -20.65 7.04 -8.39
CA PHE A 220 -21.60 5.93 -8.38
C PHE A 220 -21.10 4.84 -9.31
N GLU A 221 -21.04 3.60 -8.84
CA GLU A 221 -20.53 2.49 -9.65
C GLU A 221 -21.35 2.29 -10.94
N GLN A 222 -20.67 2.08 -12.08
CA GLN A 222 -21.34 1.70 -13.32
C GLN A 222 -21.85 0.26 -13.22
N ASP A 223 -22.81 -0.09 -14.07
CA ASP A 223 -23.33 -1.44 -14.20
C ASP A 223 -22.23 -2.47 -14.48
N PHE A 224 -22.37 -3.66 -13.89
CA PHE A 224 -21.39 -4.74 -14.03
C PHE A 224 -21.44 -5.43 -15.41
N GLY A 225 -22.59 -5.37 -16.10
CA GLY A 225 -22.77 -5.94 -17.42
C GLY A 225 -21.86 -5.26 -18.44
N SER A 226 -21.07 -6.05 -19.18
CA SER A 226 -20.09 -5.53 -20.16
C SER A 226 -20.69 -4.58 -21.20
N GLU A 227 -21.96 -4.80 -21.53
CA GLU A 227 -22.76 -4.04 -22.48
C GLU A 227 -23.13 -2.62 -22.00
N TYR A 228 -22.93 -2.33 -20.71
CA TYR A 228 -23.16 -1.01 -20.11
C TYR A 228 -21.86 -0.30 -19.69
N ARG A 229 -20.70 -0.92 -19.95
CA ARG A 229 -19.40 -0.39 -19.53
C ARG A 229 -18.77 0.46 -20.63
N THR A 230 -18.32 1.65 -20.26
CA THR A 230 -17.57 2.53 -21.15
C THR A 230 -16.11 2.61 -20.72
N PRO A 231 -15.16 2.66 -21.66
CA PRO A 231 -15.33 2.53 -23.12
C PRO A 231 -15.66 1.10 -23.57
N PHE A 232 -16.58 0.95 -24.54
CA PHE A 232 -17.00 -0.34 -25.10
C PHE A 232 -15.89 -1.08 -25.85
N THR A 233 -14.96 -0.34 -26.44
CA THR A 233 -13.73 -0.85 -27.07
C THR A 233 -12.58 0.11 -26.80
N THR A 234 -11.39 -0.42 -26.52
CA THR A 234 -10.20 0.39 -26.29
C THR A 234 -9.04 -0.14 -27.10
N SER A 235 -8.40 0.72 -27.89
CA SER A 235 -7.11 0.42 -28.50
C SER A 235 -5.94 0.55 -27.53
N GLN A 236 -6.19 1.10 -26.33
CA GLN A 236 -5.20 1.32 -25.27
C GLN A 236 -5.68 0.70 -23.96
N PRO A 237 -4.77 0.21 -23.09
CA PRO A 237 -5.15 -0.32 -21.78
C PRO A 237 -5.92 0.71 -20.95
N TYR A 238 -7.18 0.42 -20.63
CA TYR A 238 -7.99 1.25 -19.75
C TYR A 238 -7.96 0.70 -18.33
N THR A 239 -7.47 1.50 -17.39
CA THR A 239 -7.33 1.10 -15.98
C THR A 239 -8.64 1.30 -15.26
N ARG A 240 -9.06 0.28 -14.50
CA ARG A 240 -10.21 0.32 -13.59
C ARG A 240 -9.68 0.20 -12.16
N PRO A 241 -9.35 1.32 -11.50
CA PRO A 241 -8.59 1.27 -10.25
C PRO A 241 -9.28 0.52 -9.11
N TYR A 242 -10.61 0.43 -9.14
CA TYR A 242 -11.45 -0.30 -8.19
C TYR A 242 -12.21 -1.48 -8.84
N GLY A 243 -11.82 -1.90 -10.05
CA GLY A 243 -12.43 -3.01 -10.79
C GLY A 243 -13.64 -2.65 -11.66
N VAL A 244 -14.32 -1.54 -11.34
CA VAL A 244 -15.43 -0.97 -12.12
C VAL A 244 -15.23 0.52 -12.34
N GLU A 245 -15.82 1.04 -13.40
CA GLU A 245 -15.96 2.46 -13.68
C GLU A 245 -17.02 3.11 -12.79
N TYR A 246 -17.04 4.43 -12.80
CA TYR A 246 -18.01 5.21 -12.03
C TYR A 246 -18.61 6.29 -12.90
N HIS A 247 -19.86 6.61 -12.64
CA HIS A 247 -20.45 7.88 -13.00
C HIS A 247 -19.87 8.96 -12.07
N ASN A 248 -19.45 10.08 -12.67
CA ASN A 248 -19.04 11.25 -11.91
C ASN A 248 -20.27 12.08 -11.60
N LEU A 249 -20.57 12.19 -10.31
CA LEU A 249 -21.60 13.02 -9.72
C LEU A 249 -20.94 14.22 -9.02
N VAL A 250 -21.76 15.08 -8.43
CA VAL A 250 -21.28 16.19 -7.59
C VAL A 250 -20.76 15.61 -6.26
N PRO A 251 -19.50 15.89 -5.85
CA PRO A 251 -18.98 15.48 -4.54
C PRO A 251 -19.73 16.14 -3.38
N ASP A 252 -19.54 15.62 -2.17
CA ASP A 252 -20.08 16.25 -0.96
C ASP A 252 -19.56 17.69 -0.77
N ILE A 253 -20.36 18.57 -0.19
CA ILE A 253 -19.97 19.97 0.01
C ILE A 253 -18.71 20.10 0.88
N HIS A 254 -18.50 19.23 1.87
CA HIS A 254 -17.31 19.26 2.71
C HIS A 254 -16.07 18.82 1.91
N GLN A 255 -16.22 17.83 1.03
CA GLN A 255 -15.16 17.42 0.10
C GLN A 255 -14.77 18.58 -0.82
N GLN A 256 -15.76 19.28 -1.38
CA GLN A 256 -15.54 20.45 -2.23
C GLN A 256 -14.86 21.61 -1.49
N ARG A 257 -15.00 21.67 -0.17
CA ARG A 257 -14.34 22.65 0.70
C ARG A 257 -13.02 22.15 1.30
N GLY A 258 -12.54 20.99 0.85
CA GLY A 258 -11.20 20.48 1.17
C GLY A 258 -11.09 19.69 2.47
N LEU A 259 -12.22 19.27 3.06
CA LEU A 259 -12.20 18.37 4.23
C LEU A 259 -11.93 16.94 3.77
N SER A 260 -10.97 16.30 4.43
CA SER A 260 -10.65 14.88 4.30
C SER A 260 -11.54 14.02 5.20
N CYS A 261 -11.55 12.72 4.94
CA CYS A 261 -12.32 11.75 5.73
C CYS A 261 -11.97 11.85 7.22
N ILE A 262 -10.68 12.02 7.54
CA ILE A 262 -10.19 12.02 8.92
C ILE A 262 -10.42 13.34 9.65
N ASP A 263 -10.82 14.41 8.97
CA ASP A 263 -11.17 15.68 9.61
C ASP A 263 -12.49 15.55 10.38
N CYS A 264 -13.38 14.66 9.94
CA CYS A 264 -14.62 14.29 10.64
C CYS A 264 -14.46 12.95 11.40
N HIS A 265 -13.91 11.92 10.73
CA HIS A 265 -13.73 10.59 11.30
C HIS A 265 -12.33 10.42 11.89
N SER A 266 -12.16 10.81 13.15
CA SER A 266 -10.87 10.77 13.83
C SER A 266 -10.89 9.88 15.07
N GLY A 267 -9.68 9.52 15.53
CA GLY A 267 -9.43 8.93 16.84
C GLY A 267 -10.44 7.86 17.28
N PRO A 268 -11.31 8.14 18.28
CA PRO A 268 -12.31 7.20 18.78
C PRO A 268 -13.34 6.68 17.78
N GLU A 269 -13.64 7.31 16.64
CA GLU A 269 -14.58 6.68 15.71
C GLU A 269 -13.93 5.56 14.90
N LEU A 270 -12.71 5.79 14.44
CA LEU A 270 -11.96 4.82 13.67
C LEU A 270 -11.38 3.73 14.57
N MET A 271 -11.06 4.05 15.82
CA MET A 271 -10.42 3.14 16.75
C MET A 271 -11.18 2.90 18.06
N THR A 272 -12.22 3.64 18.47
CA THR A 272 -13.05 3.57 19.73
C THR A 272 -12.36 3.23 21.05
N ALA A 273 -12.50 3.94 22.17
CA ALA A 273 -12.90 5.28 22.62
C ALA A 273 -12.45 5.31 24.11
N ASP A 274 -12.16 6.49 24.65
CA ASP A 274 -12.41 6.73 26.09
C ASP A 274 -13.90 7.07 26.25
#